data_AF-A0A497MK27-F1
#
_entry.id   AF-A0A497MK27-F1
#
_cell.length_a   1.000
_cell.length_b   1.000
_cell.length_c   1.000
_cell.angle_alpha   90.00
_cell.angle_beta   90.00
_cell.angle_gamma   90.00
#
_symmetry.space_group_name_H-M   'P 1'
#
loop_
_entity.id
_entity.type
_entity.pdbx_description
1 polymer ?
#
loop_
_entity_poly.entity_id
_entity_poly.type
_entity_poly.pdbx_seq_one_letter_code
_entity_poly.pdbx_strand_id
1 'polypeptide(L)'
;MFGSRARGEACERSDVDLLLLHDGRMVEDPVERRRILYLQVMDLVGDLFESVTVVDMELREFLNPKEVTPLLLNIYWDAVVVYDQTGSLGSFLEKVRDRIVRSGLRRVRDGRAYYWVLPEPLKEVRIV
;
A
#
# COMPACT_ATOMS: atom_id res chain seq x y z
N MET A 1 5.68 -0.34 4.08
CA MET A 1 6.33 0.37 2.95
C MET A 1 5.88 -0.27 1.66
N PHE A 2 5.64 0.50 0.61
CA PHE A 2 5.33 0.00 -0.73
C PHE A 2 6.17 0.75 -1.77
N GLY A 3 5.85 0.61 -3.05
CA GLY A 3 6.50 1.38 -4.10
C GLY A 3 7.89 0.89 -4.49
N SER A 4 8.67 1.77 -5.11
CA SER A 4 9.95 1.42 -5.76
C SER A 4 10.98 0.83 -4.79
N ARG A 5 11.07 1.36 -3.57
CA ARG A 5 11.96 0.86 -2.51
C ARG A 5 11.57 -0.54 -2.07
N ALA A 6 10.27 -0.81 -1.89
CA ALA A 6 9.78 -2.13 -1.53
C ALA A 6 10.03 -3.18 -2.63
N ARG A 7 10.04 -2.75 -3.91
CA ARG A 7 10.37 -3.61 -5.06
C ARG A 7 11.88 -3.78 -5.31
N GLY A 8 12.75 -3.06 -4.60
CA GLY A 8 14.20 -3.06 -4.86
C GLY A 8 14.61 -2.31 -6.13
N GLU A 9 13.77 -1.38 -6.61
CA GLU A 9 13.98 -0.63 -7.86
C GLU A 9 14.33 0.85 -7.63
N ALA A 10 14.49 1.24 -6.37
CA ALA A 10 14.75 2.61 -5.98
C ALA A 10 16.18 3.05 -6.35
N CYS A 11 16.29 4.30 -6.80
CA CYS A 11 17.54 5.06 -6.82
C CYS A 11 17.65 5.98 -5.59
N GLU A 12 18.78 6.66 -5.44
CA GLU A 12 19.05 7.55 -4.30
C GLU A 12 17.96 8.62 -4.10
N ARG A 13 17.42 9.15 -5.21
CA ARG A 13 16.36 10.18 -5.22
C ARG A 13 14.94 9.63 -5.14
N SER A 14 14.77 8.33 -4.89
CA SER A 14 13.42 7.73 -4.84
C SER A 14 12.76 7.98 -3.49
N ASP A 15 11.51 8.39 -3.55
CA ASP A 15 10.67 8.59 -2.37
C ASP A 15 10.52 7.30 -1.56
N VAL A 16 10.31 7.45 -0.25
CA VAL A 16 9.83 6.37 0.61
C VAL A 16 8.32 6.39 0.66
N ASP A 17 7.67 5.37 0.11
CA ASP A 17 6.22 5.24 0.15
C ASP A 17 5.77 4.43 1.38
N LEU A 18 5.03 5.07 2.28
CA LEU A 18 4.52 4.49 3.51
C LEU A 18 2.99 4.46 3.50
N LEU A 19 2.44 3.28 3.78
CA LEU A 19 1.06 3.13 4.23
C LEU A 19 1.10 2.97 5.75
N LEU A 20 0.40 3.85 6.45
CA LEU A 20 0.14 3.74 7.88
C LEU A 20 -1.26 3.17 8.10
N LEU A 21 -1.30 2.01 8.75
CA LEU A 21 -2.56 1.41 9.18
C LEU A 21 -2.82 1.83 10.61
N HIS A 22 -3.98 2.44 10.85
CA HIS A 22 -4.39 2.88 12.18
C HIS A 22 -5.63 2.12 12.63
N ASP A 23 -5.73 1.87 13.93
CA ASP A 23 -6.94 1.36 14.59
C ASP A 23 -7.50 2.45 15.52
N GLY A 24 -8.82 2.50 15.67
CA GLY A 24 -9.51 3.47 16.51
C GLY A 24 -9.88 4.81 15.84
N ARG A 25 -10.49 5.69 16.63
CA ARG A 25 -10.97 7.00 16.17
C ARG A 25 -9.80 7.98 16.02
N MET A 26 -9.49 8.32 14.79
CA MET A 26 -8.59 9.41 14.43
C MET A 26 -9.39 10.68 14.10
N VAL A 27 -8.68 11.76 13.71
CA VAL A 27 -9.30 12.96 13.15
C VAL A 27 -10.15 12.57 11.94
N GLU A 28 -11.40 13.03 11.90
CA GLU A 28 -12.37 12.63 10.85
C GLU A 28 -11.96 13.17 9.48
N ASP A 29 -11.48 14.42 9.42
CA ASP A 29 -10.98 15.01 8.18
C ASP A 29 -9.73 14.25 7.67
N PRO A 30 -9.82 13.59 6.50
CA PRO A 30 -8.71 12.79 5.98
C PRO A 30 -7.49 13.64 5.61
N VAL A 31 -7.67 14.92 5.27
CA VAL A 31 -6.55 15.81 4.93
C VAL A 31 -5.75 16.15 6.18
N GLU A 32 -6.43 16.61 7.23
CA GLU A 32 -5.79 16.93 8.50
C GLU A 32 -5.17 15.69 9.16
N ARG A 33 -5.87 14.55 9.14
CA ARG A 33 -5.33 13.29 9.67
C ARG A 33 -4.01 12.92 8.98
N ARG A 34 -3.97 12.97 7.65
CA ARG A 34 -2.77 12.64 6.87
C ARG A 34 -1.64 13.63 7.13
N ARG A 35 -1.95 14.92 7.30
CA ARG A 35 -0.98 15.96 7.66
C ARG A 35 -0.34 15.66 9.02
N ILE A 36 -1.13 15.33 10.03
CA ILE A 36 -0.63 14.98 11.37
C ILE A 36 0.27 13.75 11.29
N LEU A 37 -0.19 12.69 10.63
CA LEU A 37 0.59 11.45 10.48
C LEU A 37 1.90 11.68 9.72
N TYR A 38 1.86 12.49 8.66
CA TYR A 38 3.06 12.88 7.91
C TYR A 38 4.07 13.59 8.81
N LEU A 39 3.64 14.58 9.61
CA LEU A 39 4.53 15.29 10.52
C LEU A 39 5.13 14.36 11.58
N GLN A 40 4.36 13.43 12.12
CA GLN A 40 4.86 12.43 13.07
C GLN A 40 5.89 11.47 12.45
N VAL A 41 5.65 11.03 11.21
CA VAL A 41 6.64 10.23 10.49
C VAL A 41 7.92 11.01 10.29
N MET A 42 7.83 12.26 9.80
CA MET A 42 8.99 13.11 9.54
C MET A 42 9.78 13.44 10.81
N ASP A 43 9.13 13.60 11.96
CA ASP A 43 9.80 13.80 13.25
C ASP A 43 10.66 12.57 13.65
N LEU A 44 10.21 11.36 13.28
CA LEU A 44 10.93 10.12 13.57
C LEU A 44 12.02 9.80 12.55
N VAL A 45 11.78 10.06 11.26
CA VAL A 45 12.76 9.73 10.20
C VAL A 45 13.74 10.86 9.92
N GLY A 46 13.44 12.09 10.34
CA GLY A 46 14.28 13.27 10.09
C GLY A 46 14.71 13.39 8.63
N ASP A 47 15.98 13.71 8.42
CA ASP A 47 16.59 13.88 7.08
C ASP A 47 17.16 12.58 6.51
N LEU A 48 16.75 11.40 7.03
CA LEU A 48 17.22 10.11 6.51
C LEU A 48 16.80 9.87 5.05
N PHE A 49 15.74 10.54 4.60
CA PHE A 49 15.21 10.40 3.26
C PHE A 49 14.92 11.79 2.65
N GLU A 50 15.27 11.99 1.38
CA GLU A 50 14.97 13.24 0.66
C GLU A 50 13.47 13.51 0.56
N SER A 51 12.67 12.46 0.48
CA SER A 51 11.22 12.53 0.27
C SER A 51 10.52 11.31 0.84
N VAL A 52 9.39 11.56 1.52
CA VAL A 52 8.53 10.53 2.10
C VAL A 52 7.10 10.81 1.67
N THR A 53 6.43 9.79 1.12
CA THR A 53 5.00 9.84 0.81
C THR A 53 4.26 9.04 1.87
N VAL A 54 3.28 9.68 2.53
CA VAL A 54 2.44 9.04 3.55
C VAL A 54 1.02 8.90 3.04
N VAL A 55 0.52 7.67 3.05
CA VAL A 55 -0.88 7.31 2.89
C VAL A 55 -1.35 6.68 4.20
N ASP A 56 -2.59 6.94 4.57
CA ASP A 56 -3.25 6.35 5.73
C ASP A 56 -4.47 5.54 5.32
N MET A 57 -4.78 4.49 6.09
CA MET A 57 -6.01 3.72 5.98
C MET A 57 -6.35 3.09 7.34
N GLU A 58 -7.64 2.94 7.63
CA GLU A 58 -8.07 2.22 8.82
C GLU A 58 -7.79 0.72 8.65
N LEU A 59 -7.31 0.06 9.72
CA LEU A 59 -6.85 -1.32 9.65
C LEU A 59 -7.97 -2.29 9.22
N ARG A 60 -9.19 -2.16 9.75
CA ARG A 60 -10.31 -3.04 9.37
C ARG A 60 -10.72 -2.83 7.91
N GLU A 61 -10.71 -1.59 7.43
CA GLU A 61 -10.93 -1.27 6.02
C GLU A 61 -9.84 -1.86 5.14
N PHE A 62 -8.57 -1.81 5.56
CA PHE A 62 -7.46 -2.43 4.81
C PHE A 62 -7.57 -3.96 4.76
N LEU A 63 -8.05 -4.59 5.83
CA LEU A 63 -8.23 -6.05 5.90
C LEU A 63 -9.47 -6.53 5.14
N ASN A 64 -10.49 -5.67 5.00
CA ASN A 64 -11.73 -5.98 4.33
C ASN A 64 -12.28 -4.76 3.57
N PRO A 65 -11.63 -4.35 2.47
CA PRO A 65 -12.04 -3.18 1.71
C PRO A 65 -13.33 -3.46 0.95
N LYS A 66 -14.19 -2.44 0.81
CA LYS A 66 -15.38 -2.54 -0.04
C LYS A 66 -15.01 -2.61 -1.53
N GLU A 67 -13.96 -1.89 -1.92
CA GLU A 67 -13.44 -1.83 -3.28
C GLU A 67 -11.91 -1.86 -3.23
N VAL A 68 -11.29 -2.64 -4.12
CA VAL A 68 -9.83 -2.67 -4.26
C VAL A 68 -9.44 -1.70 -5.36
N THR A 69 -8.98 -0.52 -4.96
CA THR A 69 -8.49 0.51 -5.88
C THR A 69 -7.15 0.08 -6.52
N PRO A 70 -6.75 0.66 -7.66
CA PRO A 70 -5.44 0.39 -8.26
C PRO A 70 -4.25 0.65 -7.31
N LEU A 71 -4.36 1.68 -6.45
CA LEU A 71 -3.35 1.94 -5.43
C LEU A 71 -3.31 0.82 -4.38
N LEU A 72 -4.46 0.40 -3.86
CA LEU A 72 -4.53 -0.68 -2.88
C LEU A 72 -4.02 -2.01 -3.47
N LEU A 73 -4.31 -2.28 -4.74
CA LEU A 73 -3.80 -3.45 -5.45
C LEU A 73 -2.26 -3.41 -5.56
N ASN A 74 -1.69 -2.24 -5.87
CA ASN A 74 -0.24 -2.05 -5.87
C ASN A 74 0.36 -2.25 -4.48
N ILE A 75 -0.29 -1.73 -3.44
CA ILE A 75 0.15 -1.91 -2.04
C ILE A 75 0.12 -3.40 -1.68
N TYR A 76 -0.99 -4.11 -1.90
CA TYR A 76 -1.06 -5.53 -1.58
C TYR A 76 0.02 -6.36 -2.28
N TRP A 77 0.33 -6.02 -3.53
CA TRP A 77 1.39 -6.72 -4.26
C TRP A 77 2.79 -6.38 -3.73
N ASP A 78 3.11 -5.09 -3.61
CA ASP A 78 4.48 -4.60 -3.36
C ASP A 78 4.84 -4.50 -1.87
N ALA A 79 3.87 -4.49 -0.96
CA ALA A 79 4.12 -4.07 0.40
C ALA A 79 5.11 -4.97 1.14
N VAL A 80 6.12 -4.33 1.73
CA VAL A 80 6.99 -4.91 2.74
C VAL A 80 6.56 -4.35 4.10
N VAL A 81 6.28 -5.25 5.03
CA VAL A 81 5.93 -4.92 6.42
C VAL A 81 7.21 -4.45 7.12
N VAL A 82 7.25 -3.18 7.50
CA VAL A 82 8.39 -2.59 8.24
C VAL A 82 8.13 -2.69 9.75
N TYR A 83 6.87 -2.59 10.16
CA TYR A 83 6.44 -2.68 11.54
C TYR A 83 4.99 -3.18 11.59
N ASP A 84 4.69 -4.12 12.48
CA ASP A 84 3.35 -4.68 12.66
C ASP A 84 3.14 -5.11 14.12
N GLN A 85 2.24 -4.41 14.83
CA GLN A 85 1.87 -4.75 16.20
C GLN A 85 0.86 -5.89 16.30
N THR A 86 0.15 -6.20 15.20
CA THR A 86 -0.84 -7.27 15.16
C THR A 86 -0.19 -8.65 14.97
N GLY A 87 1.02 -8.69 14.44
CA GLY A 87 1.73 -9.92 14.06
C GLY A 87 1.07 -10.70 12.92
N SER A 88 0.07 -10.13 12.25
CA SER A 88 -0.79 -10.82 11.29
C SER A 88 -0.68 -10.30 9.86
N LEU A 89 -0.16 -9.08 9.64
CA LEU A 89 -0.16 -8.40 8.35
C LEU A 89 0.66 -9.14 7.29
N GLY A 90 1.79 -9.74 7.68
CA GLY A 90 2.61 -10.53 6.77
C GLY A 90 1.82 -11.68 6.16
N SER A 91 1.20 -12.51 7.01
CA SER A 91 0.37 -13.64 6.58
C SER A 91 -0.88 -13.22 5.80
N PHE A 92 -1.43 -12.05 6.11
CA PHE A 92 -2.55 -11.47 5.37
C PHE A 92 -2.12 -11.10 3.94
N LEU A 93 -1.01 -10.37 3.79
CA LEU A 93 -0.50 -9.95 2.48
C LEU A 93 -0.14 -11.14 1.60
N GLU A 94 0.46 -12.20 2.16
CA GLU A 94 0.71 -13.46 1.44
C GLU A 94 -0.58 -14.05 0.86
N LYS A 95 -1.62 -14.18 1.69
CA LYS A 95 -2.93 -14.68 1.24
C LYS A 95 -3.56 -13.78 0.19
N VAL A 96 -3.49 -12.46 0.35
CA VAL A 96 -4.06 -11.53 -0.63
C VAL A 96 -3.34 -11.64 -1.98
N ARG A 97 -2.01 -11.78 -2.00
CA ARG A 97 -1.25 -12.02 -3.24
C ARG A 97 -1.69 -13.29 -3.94
N ASP A 98 -1.88 -14.38 -3.21
CA ASP A 98 -2.41 -15.64 -3.77
C ASP A 98 -3.79 -15.43 -4.40
N ARG A 99 -4.67 -14.67 -3.75
CA ARG A 99 -6.00 -14.34 -4.27
C ARG A 99 -5.94 -13.48 -5.52
N ILE A 100 -5.03 -12.51 -5.58
CA ILE A 100 -4.79 -11.68 -6.78
C ILE A 100 -4.36 -12.56 -7.95
N VAL A 101 -3.48 -13.54 -7.73
CA VAL A 101 -3.07 -14.48 -8.79
C VAL A 101 -4.27 -15.32 -9.25
N ARG A 102 -5.06 -15.85 -8.31
CA ARG A 102 -6.23 -16.70 -8.63
C ARG A 102 -7.36 -15.94 -9.32
N SER A 103 -7.47 -14.63 -9.13
CA SER A 103 -8.48 -13.80 -9.78
C SER A 103 -8.20 -13.58 -11.27
N GLY A 104 -7.02 -13.97 -11.76
CA GLY A 104 -6.62 -13.81 -13.16
C GLY A 104 -6.10 -12.41 -13.51
N LEU A 105 -5.95 -11.53 -12.52
CA LEU A 105 -5.29 -10.24 -12.70
C LEU A 105 -3.82 -10.47 -13.07
N ARG A 106 -3.36 -9.80 -14.11
CA ARG A 106 -1.96 -9.85 -14.53
C ARG A 106 -1.31 -8.49 -14.39
N ARG A 107 -0.25 -8.40 -13.60
CA ARG A 107 0.57 -7.20 -13.53
C ARG A 107 1.56 -7.18 -14.69
N VAL A 108 1.65 -6.05 -15.38
CA VAL A 108 2.60 -5.83 -16.47
C VAL A 108 3.47 -4.63 -16.15
N ARG A 109 4.77 -4.75 -16.39
CA ARG A 109 5.74 -3.66 -16.29
C ARG A 109 5.85 -2.97 -17.65
N ASP A 110 5.78 -1.64 -17.64
CA ASP A 110 6.00 -0.79 -18.81
C ASP A 110 7.02 0.30 -18.45
N GLY A 111 8.29 0.04 -18.81
CA GLY A 111 9.42 0.88 -18.40
C GLY A 111 9.55 0.99 -16.87
N ARG A 112 9.28 2.18 -16.34
CA ARG A 112 9.27 2.48 -14.89
C ARG A 112 7.88 2.39 -14.25
N ALA A 113 6.84 2.17 -15.06
CA ALA A 113 5.46 2.09 -14.61
C ALA A 113 4.97 0.63 -14.56
N TYR A 114 3.83 0.45 -13.88
CA TYR A 114 3.13 -0.81 -13.79
C TYR A 114 1.65 -0.59 -14.05
N TYR A 115 1.02 -1.53 -14.74
CA TYR A 115 -0.43 -1.57 -14.90
C TYR A 115 -0.96 -2.98 -14.72
N TRP A 116 -2.27 -3.08 -14.48
CA TRP A 116 -2.98 -4.34 -14.28
C TRP A 116 -3.88 -4.62 -15.46
N VAL A 117 -3.78 -5.84 -16.00
CA VAL A 117 -4.64 -6.35 -17.07
C VAL A 117 -5.72 -7.21 -16.44
N LEU A 118 -6.97 -6.87 -16.74
CA LEU A 118 -8.14 -7.65 -16.35
C LEU A 118 -8.17 -8.98 -17.14
N PRO A 119 -8.65 -10.07 -16.53
CA PRO A 119 -8.84 -11.34 -17.24
C PRO A 119 -9.87 -11.20 -18.37
N GLU A 120 -10.92 -10.40 -18.16
CA GLU A 120 -11.95 -10.07 -19.14
C GLU A 120 -12.20 -8.55 -19.11
N PRO A 121 -12.25 -7.87 -20.27
CA PRO A 121 -12.50 -6.43 -20.32
C PRO A 121 -13.82 -6.05 -19.66
N LEU A 122 -13.81 -4.96 -18.87
CA LEU A 122 -14.98 -4.38 -18.18
C LEU A 122 -15.70 -5.28 -17.18
N LYS A 123 -15.21 -6.51 -16.95
CA LYS A 123 -15.80 -7.44 -15.99
C LYS A 123 -15.32 -7.12 -14.58
N GLU A 124 -16.25 -7.14 -13.63
CA GLU A 124 -15.92 -7.08 -12.21
C GLU A 124 -15.01 -8.26 -11.84
N VAL A 125 -13.89 -7.97 -11.19
CA VAL A 125 -12.97 -8.97 -10.66
C VAL A 125 -13.11 -9.02 -9.14
N ARG A 126 -13.35 -10.22 -8.60
CA ARG A 126 -13.39 -10.45 -7.15
C ARG A 126 -12.13 -11.13 -6.68
N ILE A 127 -11.48 -10.56 -5.67
CA ILE A 127 -10.30 -11.11 -5.01
C ILE A 127 -10.80 -11.88 -3.77
N VAL A 128 -11.28 -13.10 -3.99
CA VAL A 128 -11.86 -14.02 -2.98
C VAL A 128 -10.81 -14.95 -2.37
#